data_AF-A0A9P5V3I2-F1
#
_entry.id   AF-A0A9P5V3I2-F1
#
_cell.length_a   1.000
_cell.length_b   1.000
_cell.length_c   1.000
_cell.angle_alpha   90.00
_cell.angle_beta   90.00
_cell.angle_gamma   90.00
#
_symmetry.space_group_name_H-M   'P 1'
#
loop_
_entity.id
_entity.type
_entity.pdbx_description
1 polymer ?
#
loop_
_entity_poly.entity_id
_entity_poly.type
_entity_poly.pdbx_seq_one_letter_code
_entity_poly.pdbx_strand_id
1 'polypeptide(L)' 'DLVYPTEITGKRTRVQTDQKKIIKVFLDAKDSTSLEYKLDTFCAVYRRLTGKEVVFEFPAHHAE' A
#
# COMPACT_ATOMS: atom_id res chain seq x y z
N ASP A 1 -7.35 9.16 -3.25
CA ASP A 1 -8.79 8.81 -3.11
C ASP A 1 -9.02 7.63 -2.19
N LEU A 2 -8.62 6.42 -2.58
CA LEU A 2 -8.91 5.21 -1.80
C LEU A 2 -8.39 5.24 -0.35
N VAL A 3 -7.26 5.92 -0.12
CA VAL A 3 -6.63 6.05 1.20
C VAL A 3 -6.86 7.41 1.86
N TYR A 4 -7.73 8.26 1.30
CA TYR A 4 -8.06 9.55 1.91
C TYR A 4 -8.68 9.33 3.30
N PRO A 5 -8.27 10.06 4.36
CA PRO A 5 -7.48 11.30 4.36
C PRO A 5 -5.95 11.14 4.42
N THR A 6 -5.42 9.92 4.49
CA THR A 6 -4.00 9.67 4.68
C THR A 6 -3.20 9.88 3.39
N GLU A 7 -1.98 10.38 3.55
CA GLU A 7 -1.04 10.59 2.47
C GLU A 7 -0.19 9.36 2.17
N ILE A 8 0.19 9.21 0.90
CA ILE A 8 1.11 8.17 0.45
C ILE A 8 2.54 8.73 0.57
N THR A 9 3.30 8.20 1.51
CA THR A 9 4.70 8.60 1.76
C THR A 9 5.68 7.97 0.77
N GLY A 10 5.29 6.85 0.16
CA GLY A 10 6.15 6.17 -0.80
C GLY A 10 5.44 5.17 -1.68
N LYS A 11 6.07 4.83 -2.79
CA LYS A 11 5.59 3.80 -3.72
C LYS A 11 6.78 3.07 -4.34
N ARG A 12 6.75 1.74 -4.29
CA ARG A 12 7.75 0.87 -4.92
C ARG A 12 7.06 -0.22 -5.71
N THR A 13 7.47 -0.46 -6.95
CA THR A 13 7.00 -1.61 -7.71
C THR A 13 8.06 -2.70 -7.69
N ARG A 14 7.74 -3.85 -7.10
CA ARG A 14 8.58 -5.05 -7.15
C ARG A 14 8.17 -5.87 -8.37
N VAL A 15 9.14 -6.23 -9.19
CA VAL A 15 8.96 -7.16 -10.30
C VAL A 15 9.57 -8.49 -9.88
N GLN A 16 8.77 -9.54 -9.86
CA GLN A 16 9.21 -10.90 -9.58
C GLN A 16 9.89 -11.51 -10.81
N THR A 17 10.69 -12.55 -10.60
CA THR A 17 11.31 -13.36 -11.68
C THR A 17 10.27 -13.87 -12.69
N ASP A 18 9.05 -14.13 -12.23
CA ASP A 18 7.91 -14.59 -13.06
C ASP A 18 7.20 -13.42 -13.79
N GLN A 19 7.86 -12.26 -13.92
CA GLN A 19 7.34 -11.00 -14.48
C GLN A 19 6.13 -10.38 -13.76
N LYS A 20 5.64 -11.01 -12.69
CA LYS A 20 4.56 -10.50 -11.85
C LYS A 20 4.98 -9.20 -11.17
N LYS A 21 4.12 -8.18 -11.24
CA LYS A 21 4.35 -6.86 -10.64
C LYS A 21 3.50 -6.71 -9.39
N ILE A 22 4.15 -6.43 -8.26
CA ILE A 22 3.50 -6.13 -6.99
C ILE A 22 3.82 -4.68 -6.63
N ILE A 23 2.80 -3.86 -6.43
CA ILE A 23 2.95 -2.46 -6.04
C ILE A 23 2.91 -2.38 -4.52
N LYS A 24 4.00 -1.94 -3.90
CA LYS A 24 4.04 -1.60 -2.48
C LYS A 24 3.79 -0.11 -2.32
N VAL A 25 2.78 0.25 -1.54
CA VAL A 25 2.41 1.63 -1.24
C VAL A 25 2.63 1.84 0.25
N PHE A 26 3.42 2.86 0.58
CA PHE A 26 3.71 3.25 1.95
C PHE A 26 2.78 4.39 2.35
N LEU A 27 2.07 4.21 3.46
CA LEU A 27 1.20 5.22 4.06
C LEU A 27 1.91 5.94 5.21
N ASP A 28 1.42 7.10 5.63
CA ASP A 28 1.98 7.79 6.82
C ASP A 28 1.80 6.92 8.07
N ALA A 29 2.89 6.69 8.81
CA ALA A 29 2.91 5.88 10.02
C ALA A 29 2.05 6.48 11.15
N LYS A 30 1.78 7.80 11.12
CA LYS A 30 0.89 8.47 12.08
C LYS A 30 -0.54 7.92 12.06
N ASP A 31 -0.99 7.44 10.90
CA ASP A 31 -2.33 6.91 10.71
C ASP A 31 -2.41 5.38 10.87
N SER A 32 -1.33 4.74 11.32
CA SER A 32 -1.24 3.28 11.47
C SER A 32 -2.38 2.71 12.32
N THR A 33 -2.58 3.24 13.52
CA THR A 33 -3.63 2.76 14.43
C THR A 33 -5.05 2.88 13.86
N SER A 34 -5.31 3.88 13.00
CA SER A 34 -6.65 4.18 12.48
C SER A 34 -6.95 3.49 11.14
N LEU A 35 -5.91 3.07 10.40
CA LEU A 35 -6.05 2.49 9.05
C LEU A 35 -5.62 1.03 8.94
N GLU A 36 -4.93 0.46 9.93
CA GLU A 36 -4.41 -0.91 9.86
C GLU A 36 -5.48 -1.95 9.53
N TYR A 37 -6.68 -1.84 10.13
CA TYR A 37 -7.80 -2.76 9.84
C TYR A 37 -8.40 -2.59 8.44
N LYS A 38 -8.06 -1.53 7.71
CA LYS A 38 -8.58 -1.26 6.36
C LYS A 38 -7.64 -1.71 5.24
N LEU A 39 -6.39 -2.04 5.54
CA LEU A 39 -5.35 -2.32 4.54
C LEU A 39 -5.77 -3.44 3.56
N ASP A 40 -6.34 -4.53 4.07
CA ASP A 40 -6.81 -5.65 3.23
C ASP A 40 -7.96 -5.24 2.31
N THR A 41 -8.85 -4.36 2.80
CA THR A 41 -9.94 -3.81 2.00
C THR A 41 -9.40 -2.95 0.87
N PHE A 42 -8.40 -2.11 1.17
CA PHE A 42 -7.76 -1.28 0.15
C PHE A 42 -7.11 -2.12 -0.95
N CYS A 43 -6.39 -3.18 -0.58
CA CYS A 43 -5.81 -4.14 -1.53
C CYS A 43 -6.90 -4.77 -2.41
N ALA A 44 -7.99 -5.26 -1.80
CA ALA A 44 -9.07 -5.93 -2.52
C ALA A 44 -9.78 -4.99 -3.51
N VAL A 45 -10.11 -3.77 -3.08
CA VAL A 45 -10.79 -2.77 -3.92
C VAL A 45 -9.88 -2.32 -5.06
N TYR A 46 -8.61 -2.02 -4.79
CA TYR A 46 -7.67 -1.61 -5.84
C TYR A 46 -7.47 -2.72 -6.89
N ARG A 47 -7.35 -3.97 -6.44
CA ARG A 47 -7.28 -5.14 -7.34
C ARG A 47 -8.55 -5.29 -8.17
N ARG A 48 -9.73 -5.09 -7.57
CA ARG A 48 -11.02 -5.19 -8.27
C ARG A 48 -11.19 -4.11 -9.34
N LEU A 49 -10.76 -2.89 -9.06
CA LEU A 49 -10.91 -1.75 -9.97
C LEU A 49 -9.84 -1.70 -11.07
N THR A 50 -8.60 -2.11 -10.77
CA THR A 50 -7.46 -1.90 -11.68
C THR A 50 -6.85 -3.19 -12.22
N GLY A 51 -7.18 -4.35 -11.63
CA GLY A 51 -6.54 -5.63 -11.94
C GLY A 51 -5.08 -5.76 -11.47
N LYS A 52 -4.54 -4.75 -10.77
CA LYS A 52 -3.14 -4.74 -10.32
C LYS A 52 -3.04 -5.21 -8.88
N GLU A 53 -2.00 -5.98 -8.59
CA GLU A 53 -1.68 -6.34 -7.21
C GLU A 53 -0.99 -5.18 -6.49
N VAL A 54 -1.55 -4.81 -5.35
CA VAL A 54 -1.04 -3.77 -4.47
C VAL A 54 -1.01 -4.29 -3.04
N VAL A 55 -0.04 -3.83 -2.27
CA VAL A 55 0.09 -4.04 -0.83
C VAL A 55 0.28 -2.68 -0.20
N PHE A 56 -0.60 -2.32 0.75
CA PHE A 56 -0.46 -1.13 1.57
C PHE A 56 0.24 -1.50 2.88
N GLU A 57 1.31 -0.78 3.22
CA GLU A 57 2.09 -1.03 4.43
C GLU A 57 2.52 0.32 5.05
N PHE A 58 2.75 0.34 6.36
CA PHE A 58 3.38 1.49 7.01
C PHE A 58 4.90 1.32 6.98
N PRO A 59 5.69 2.38 6.79
CA PRO A 59 7.14 2.29 6.84
C PRO A 59 7.56 1.85 8.25
N ALA A 60 8.21 0.69 8.35
CA ALA A 60 8.75 0.16 9.59
C ALA A 60 10.04 0.92 9.94
N HIS A 61 9.88 2.10 10.52
CA HIS A 61 10.96 3.05 10.86
C HIS A 61 11.88 3.40 9.67
N HIS A 62 11.87 4.67 9.32
CA HIS A 62 12.99 5.25 8.58
C HIS A 62 14.24 5.05 9.45
N ALA A 63 15.07 4.04 9.16
CA ALA A 63 16.46 4.09 9.56
C ALA A 63 17.05 5.30 8.81
N GLU A 64 17.40 6.35 9.56
CA GLU A 64 18.35 7.36 9.09
C GLU A 64 19.66 6.69 8.65
#